data_AF-A0A7C2Y7N5-F1
#
_entry.id   AF-A0A7C2Y7N5-F1
#
_cell.length_a   1.000
_cell.length_b   1.000
_cell.length_c   1.000
_cell.angle_alpha   90.00
_cell.angle_beta   90.00
_cell.angle_gamma   90.00
#
_symmetry.space_group_name_H-M   'P 1'
#
loop_
_entity.id
_entity.type
_entity.pdbx_description
1 polymer ?
#
loop_
_entity_poly.entity_id
_entity_poly.type
_entity_poly.pdbx_seq_one_letter_code
_entity_poly.pdbx_strand_id
1 'polypeptide(L)'
;MAGKRAEALKVLEELRELAKRRYVSPHEIALVYAGLGDKEQAVRWLEKAYADRSGALIQPNIESRFDALRQDARFAALIKRIGLPH
;
A
#
# COMPACT_ATOMS: atom_id res chain seq x y z
N MET A 1 -15.69 -13.45 -9.74
CA MET A 1 -14.68 -12.61 -9.05
C MET A 1 -13.27 -12.70 -9.66
N ALA A 2 -13.08 -13.20 -10.89
CA ALA A 2 -11.77 -13.22 -11.56
C ALA A 2 -11.39 -11.89 -12.24
N GLY A 3 -12.37 -11.12 -12.73
CA GLY A 3 -12.13 -9.87 -13.46
C GLY A 3 -11.42 -8.79 -12.64
N LYS A 4 -11.85 -8.57 -11.39
CA LYS A 4 -11.24 -7.56 -10.50
C LYS A 4 -9.77 -7.84 -10.17
N ARG A 5 -9.37 -9.11 -10.13
CA ARG A 5 -7.98 -9.51 -9.90
C ARG A 5 -7.11 -9.25 -11.12
N ALA A 6 -7.59 -9.61 -12.31
CA ALA A 6 -6.87 -9.37 -13.57
C ALA A 6 -6.68 -7.86 -13.82
N GLU A 7 -7.72 -7.05 -13.56
CA GLU A 7 -7.67 -5.60 -13.70
C GLU A 7 -6.64 -4.97 -12.75
N ALA A 8 -6.64 -5.37 -11.47
CA ALA A 8 -5.68 -4.84 -10.51
C ALA A 8 -4.23 -5.29 -10.79
N LEU A 9 -4.02 -6.49 -11.35
CA LEU A 9 -2.69 -6.90 -11.83
C LEU A 9 -2.22 -6.03 -13.00
N LYS A 10 -3.13 -5.70 -13.93
CA LYS A 10 -2.82 -4.77 -15.03
C LYS A 10 -2.46 -3.38 -14.51
N VAL A 11 -3.20 -2.87 -13.53
CA VAL A 11 -2.87 -1.59 -12.87
C VAL A 11 -1.49 -1.65 -12.21
N LEU A 12 -1.11 -2.77 -11.58
CA LEU A 12 0.24 -2.94 -11.02
C LEU A 12 1.33 -2.93 -12.09
N GLU A 13 1.10 -3.54 -13.26
CA GLU A 13 2.04 -3.47 -14.38
C GLU A 13 2.18 -2.05 -14.91
N GLU A 14 1.06 -1.34 -15.10
CA GLU A 14 1.05 0.06 -15.54
C GLU A 14 1.79 0.95 -14.54
N LEU A 15 1.55 0.80 -13.23
CA LEU A 15 2.26 1.54 -12.19
C LEU A 15 3.77 1.22 -12.18
N ARG A 16 4.17 -0.02 -12.46
CA ARG A 16 5.58 -0.41 -12.56
C ARG A 16 6.26 0.20 -13.78
N GLU A 17 5.61 0.17 -14.95
CA GLU A 17 6.15 0.82 -16.14
C GLU A 17 6.23 2.34 -15.97
N LEU A 18 5.25 2.92 -15.30
CA LEU A 18 5.22 4.33 -14.97
C LEU A 18 6.35 4.71 -14.00
N ALA A 19 6.63 3.86 -13.00
CA ALA A 19 7.71 4.05 -12.04
C ALA A 19 9.10 4.11 -12.69
N LYS A 20 9.28 3.54 -13.89
CA LYS A 20 10.52 3.67 -14.68
C LYS A 20 10.70 5.06 -15.29
N ARG A 21 9.61 5.80 -15.48
CA ARG A 21 9.58 7.09 -16.19
C ARG A 21 9.33 8.28 -15.27
N ARG A 22 8.62 8.08 -14.16
CA ARG A 22 8.33 9.11 -13.15
C ARG A 22 8.23 8.48 -11.78
N TYR A 23 8.41 9.28 -10.74
CA TYR A 23 8.14 8.82 -9.38
C TYR A 23 6.67 8.39 -9.26
N VAL A 24 6.46 7.16 -8.80
CA VAL A 24 5.16 6.61 -8.41
C VAL A 24 5.23 6.38 -6.90
N SER A 25 4.24 6.87 -6.17
CA SER A 25 4.29 6.73 -4.71
C SER A 25 4.18 5.25 -4.33
N PRO A 26 5.10 4.72 -3.49
CA PRO A 26 4.97 3.37 -2.95
C PRO A 26 3.62 3.14 -2.24
N HIS A 27 2.99 4.20 -1.73
CA HIS A 27 1.64 4.15 -1.14
C HIS A 27 0.55 3.76 -2.16
N GLU A 28 0.60 4.28 -3.39
CA GLU A 28 -0.38 3.95 -4.44
C GLU A 28 -0.30 2.47 -4.81
N ILE A 29 0.92 1.92 -4.87
CA ILE A 29 1.15 0.50 -5.14
C ILE A 29 0.59 -0.35 -3.98
N ALA A 30 0.79 0.08 -2.73
CA ALA A 30 0.23 -0.61 -1.57
C ALA A 30 -1.30 -0.69 -1.60
N LEU A 31 -2.00 0.37 -2.04
CA LEU A 31 -3.46 0.40 -2.14
C LEU A 31 -3.99 -0.66 -3.12
N VAL A 32 -3.29 -0.88 -4.24
CA VAL A 32 -3.71 -1.87 -5.23
C VAL A 32 -3.56 -3.29 -4.67
N TYR A 33 -2.46 -3.59 -3.97
CA TYR A 33 -2.30 -4.88 -3.29
C TYR A 33 -3.29 -5.08 -2.16
N ALA A 34 -3.63 -4.02 -1.41
CA ALA A 34 -4.64 -4.08 -0.36
C ALA A 34 -6.03 -4.39 -0.94
N GLY A 35 -6.41 -3.75 -2.06
CA GLY A 35 -7.65 -4.06 -2.79
C GLY A 35 -7.70 -5.47 -3.38
N LEU A 36 -6.54 -6.07 -3.65
CA LEU A 36 -6.38 -7.46 -4.07
C LEU A 36 -6.46 -8.47 -2.91
N GLY A 37 -6.45 -8.00 -1.67
CA GLY A 37 -6.33 -8.85 -0.48
C GLY A 37 -4.93 -9.44 -0.27
N ASP A 38 -3.92 -8.99 -1.04
CA ASP A 38 -2.53 -9.40 -0.89
C ASP A 38 -1.87 -8.58 0.23
N LYS A 39 -2.10 -9.03 1.46
CA LYS A 39 -1.65 -8.33 2.67
C LYS A 39 -0.13 -8.21 2.73
N GLU A 40 0.56 -9.26 2.32
CA GLU A 40 2.01 -9.33 2.33
C GLU A 40 2.64 -8.25 1.46
N GLN A 41 2.19 -8.12 0.22
CA GLN A 41 2.69 -7.10 -0.69
C GLN A 41 2.27 -5.70 -0.24
N ALA A 42 1.03 -5.53 0.22
CA ALA A 42 0.54 -4.23 0.68
C ALA A 42 1.41 -3.67 1.83
N VAL A 43 1.71 -4.50 2.85
CA VAL A 43 2.55 -4.09 3.97
C VAL A 43 3.97 -3.74 3.52
N ARG A 44 4.60 -4.56 2.66
CA ARG A 44 5.95 -4.27 2.14
C ARG A 44 6.02 -2.91 1.42
N TRP A 45 5.02 -2.59 0.62
CA TRP A 45 4.96 -1.31 -0.09
C TRP A 45 4.70 -0.12 0.84
N LEU A 46 3.94 -0.32 1.93
CA LEU A 46 3.79 0.69 2.98
C LEU A 46 5.08 0.94 3.76
N GLU A 47 5.84 -0.11 4.09
CA GLU A 47 7.15 0.03 4.72
C GLU A 47 8.12 0.80 3.81
N LYS A 48 8.09 0.54 2.50
CA LYS A 48 8.85 1.31 1.51
C LYS A 48 8.39 2.76 1.45
N ALA A 49 7.08 3.03 1.44
CA ALA A 49 6.55 4.39 1.48
C ALA A 49 7.08 5.18 2.69
N TYR A 50 7.22 4.49 3.83
CA TYR A 50 7.76 5.05 5.06
C TYR A 50 9.26 5.32 4.98
N ALA A 51 10.03 4.37 4.47
CA ALA A 51 11.46 4.56 4.24
C ALA A 51 11.75 5.72 3.28
N ASP A 52 10.96 5.84 2.21
CA ASP A 52 11.11 6.89 1.19
C ASP A 52 10.62 8.28 1.69
N ARG A 53 10.14 8.38 2.94
CA ARG A 53 9.45 9.57 3.49
C ARG A 53 8.40 10.11 2.54
N SER A 54 7.75 9.21 1.79
CA SER A 54 6.74 9.59 0.80
C SER A 54 5.61 10.31 1.53
N GLY A 55 5.37 11.57 1.17
CA GLY A 55 4.37 12.43 1.81
C GLY A 55 2.93 11.90 1.72
N ALA A 56 2.69 10.75 1.08
CA ALA A 56 1.39 10.09 0.95
C ALA A 56 1.00 9.21 2.14
N LEU A 57 1.83 9.08 3.18
CA LEU A 57 1.49 8.35 4.43
C LEU A 57 0.50 9.10 5.33
N ILE A 58 -0.34 9.96 4.76
CA ILE A 58 -1.12 10.93 5.53
C ILE A 58 -2.15 10.25 6.42
N GLN A 59 -2.71 9.07 6.07
CA GLN A 59 -3.57 8.30 6.98
C GLN A 59 -3.90 6.88 6.50
N PRO A 60 -2.97 5.91 6.57
CA PRO A 60 -3.32 4.49 6.43
C PRO A 60 -4.34 4.00 7.48
N ASN A 61 -4.53 4.72 8.59
CA ASN A 61 -5.54 4.37 9.61
C ASN A 61 -6.99 4.65 9.19
N ILE A 62 -7.25 5.59 8.26
CA ILE A 62 -8.61 5.97 7.84
C ILE A 62 -9.05 5.19 6.59
N GLU A 63 -8.10 4.71 5.82
CA GLU A 63 -8.36 4.06 4.55
C GLU A 63 -8.90 2.63 4.74
N SER A 64 -10.19 2.42 4.43
CA SER A 64 -10.88 1.13 4.58
C SER A 64 -10.20 -0.02 3.83
N ARG A 65 -9.46 0.29 2.76
CA ARG A 65 -8.67 -0.71 2.02
C ARG A 65 -7.59 -1.37 2.89
N PHE A 66 -7.12 -0.72 3.96
CA PHE A 66 -6.15 -1.28 4.89
C PHE A 66 -6.77 -1.96 6.13
N ASP A 67 -8.10 -2.03 6.23
CA ASP A 67 -8.78 -2.75 7.32
C ASP A 67 -8.29 -4.19 7.44
N ALA A 68 -8.08 -4.84 6.29
CA ALA A 68 -7.56 -6.20 6.22
C ALA A 68 -6.11 -6.33 6.77
N LEU A 69 -5.34 -5.23 6.81
CA LEU A 69 -3.97 -5.17 7.30
C LEU A 69 -3.89 -4.85 8.80
N ARG A 70 -4.97 -4.36 9.44
CA ARG A 70 -4.97 -3.99 10.87
C ARG A 70 -4.62 -5.14 11.81
N GLN A 71 -4.82 -6.39 11.39
CA GLN A 71 -4.43 -7.59 12.14
C GLN A 71 -2.98 -8.02 11.91
N ASP A 72 -2.26 -7.44 10.94
CA ASP A 72 -0.85 -7.75 10.69
C ASP A 72 0.05 -6.95 11.66
N ALA A 73 0.87 -7.67 12.43
CA ALA A 73 1.77 -7.06 13.41
C ALA A 73 2.75 -6.04 12.79
N ARG A 74 3.16 -6.26 11.53
CA ARG A 74 4.04 -5.34 10.79
C ARG A 74 3.33 -4.04 10.44
N PHE A 75 2.06 -4.12 10.06
CA PHE A 75 1.23 -2.93 9.83
C PHE A 75 1.06 -2.13 11.12
N ALA A 76 0.73 -2.79 12.24
CA ALA A 76 0.62 -2.13 13.54
C ALA A 76 1.94 -1.47 13.99
N ALA A 77 3.08 -2.12 13.78
CA ALA A 77 4.40 -1.55 14.05
C ALA A 77 4.70 -0.34 13.16
N LEU A 78 4.30 -0.39 11.88
CA LEU A 78 4.46 0.71 10.93
C LEU A 78 3.62 1.94 11.34
N ILE A 79 2.36 1.75 11.72
CA ILE A 79 1.50 2.86 12.21
C ILE A 79 2.12 3.54 13.44
N LYS A 80 2.64 2.75 14.40
CA LYS A 80 3.35 3.30 15.57
C LYS A 80 4.57 4.13 15.19
N ARG A 81 5.33 3.70 14.18
CA ARG A 81 6.51 4.42 13.67
C ARG A 81 6.18 5.70 12.91
N ILE A 82 4.99 5.78 12.30
CA ILE A 82 4.48 7.00 11.65
C ILE A 82 4.08 8.06 12.71
N GLY A 83 3.86 7.65 13.96
CA GLY A 83 3.51 8.57 15.04
C GLY A 83 2.05 9.03 15.02
N LEU A 84 1.17 8.31 14.32
CA LEU A 84 -0.27 8.58 14.37
C LEU A 84 -0.81 8.11 15.74
N PRO A 85 -1.49 8.99 16.49
CA PRO A 85 -2.15 8.58 17.73
C PRO A 85 -3.23 7.53 17.43
N HIS A 86 -3.37 6.59 18.37
CA HIS A 86 -4.38 5.54 18.36
C HIS A 86 -5.79 6.11 18.49
#